data_AF-A0A533WWE3-F1
#
_entry.id   AF-A0A533WWE3-F1
#
_cell.length_a   1.000
_cell.length_b   1.000
_cell.length_c   1.000
_cell.angle_alpha   90.00
_cell.angle_beta   90.00
_cell.angle_gamma   90.00
#
_symmetry.space_group_name_H-M   'P 1'
#
loop_
_entity.id
_entity.type
_entity.pdbx_description
1 polymer ?
#
loop_
_entity_poly.entity_id
_entity_poly.type
_entity_poly.pdbx_seq_one_letter_code
_entity_poly.pdbx_strand_id
1 'polypeptide(L)' 'MEGFEIKIGPPKLTRFEKARIVGARSLQLAMGAPPFVAIEKSLRDPIAIASAELDEGGLPVSIRRTLPNNPSPEGSRRR' A
#
# COMPACT_ATOMS: atom_id res chain seq x y z
N MET A 1 9.14 -15.31 4.04
CA MET A 1 8.56 -14.34 3.09
C MET A 1 7.40 -15.03 2.40
N GLU A 2 6.19 -14.89 2.95
CA GLU A 2 4.99 -15.46 2.35
C GLU A 2 4.65 -14.64 1.10
N GLY A 3 4.79 -15.25 -0.07
CA GLY A 3 4.44 -14.63 -1.34
C GLY A 3 2.94 -14.37 -1.41
N PHE A 4 2.55 -13.13 -1.68
CA PHE A 4 1.16 -12.77 -1.90
C PHE A 4 0.63 -13.44 -3.19
N GLU A 5 -0.36 -14.32 -3.05
CA GLU A 5 -1.03 -15.00 -4.16
C GLU A 5 -1.99 -14.01 -4.87
N ILE A 6 -1.62 -13.55 -6.06
CA ILE A 6 -2.43 -12.63 -6.86
C ILE A 6 -3.52 -13.43 -7.59
N LYS A 7 -4.74 -13.43 -7.04
CA LYS A 7 -5.89 -14.17 -7.61
C LYS A 7 -6.64 -13.40 -8.70
N ILE A 8 -6.54 -12.07 -8.72
CA ILE A 8 -7.37 -11.20 -9.57
C ILE A 8 -6.51 -10.07 -10.16
N GLY A 9 -6.60 -9.86 -11.47
CA GLY A 9 -5.93 -8.77 -12.19
C GLY A 9 -4.46 -9.05 -12.55
N PRO A 10 -3.75 -8.05 -13.10
CA PRO A 10 -2.36 -8.22 -13.55
C PRO A 10 -1.42 -8.49 -12.35
N PRO A 11 -0.32 -9.24 -12.56
CA PRO A 11 0.63 -9.59 -11.50
C PRO A 11 1.44 -8.40 -10.97
N LYS A 12 1.27 -7.22 -11.58
CA LYS A 12 1.93 -5.97 -11.19
C LYS A 12 0.92 -4.99 -10.57
N LEU A 13 1.45 -4.11 -9.73
CA LEU A 13 0.75 -2.94 -9.24
C LEU A 13 0.32 -2.03 -10.40
N THR A 14 -0.95 -1.66 -10.42
CA THR A 14 -1.44 -0.64 -11.34
C THR A 14 -1.01 0.76 -10.87
N ARG A 15 -0.96 1.73 -11.79
CA ARG A 15 -0.66 3.13 -11.46
C ARG A 15 -1.62 3.70 -10.40
N PHE A 16 -2.88 3.27 -10.41
CA PHE A 16 -3.89 3.69 -9.43
C PHE A 16 -3.65 3.10 -8.04
N GLU A 17 -3.25 1.83 -7.96
CA GLU A 17 -2.88 1.21 -6.69
C GLU A 17 -1.62 1.85 -6.11
N LYS A 18 -0.59 2.07 -6.94
CA LYS A 18 0.63 2.78 -6.54
C LYS A 18 0.28 4.17 -5.98
N ALA A 19 -0.53 4.95 -6.70
CA ALA A 19 -0.96 6.27 -6.25
C ALA A 19 -1.76 6.21 -4.93
N ARG A 20 -2.63 5.22 -4.75
CA ARG A 20 -3.42 5.07 -3.53
C ARG A 20 -2.57 4.74 -2.30
N ILE A 21 -1.58 3.86 -2.46
CA ILE A 21 -0.65 3.50 -1.38
C ILE A 21 0.20 4.72 -1.00
N VAL A 22 0.79 5.41 -1.98
CA VAL A 22 1.59 6.63 -1.73
C VAL A 22 0.75 7.71 -1.06
N GLY A 23 -0.49 7.93 -1.50
CA GLY A 23 -1.38 8.92 -0.89
C GLY A 23 -1.72 8.60 0.57
N ALA A 24 -2.13 7.36 0.85
CA ALA A 24 -2.42 6.92 2.22
C ALA A 24 -1.18 7.01 3.11
N ARG A 25 -0.01 6.63 2.59
CA ARG A 25 1.24 6.65 3.35
C ARG A 25 1.76 8.07 3.59
N SER A 26 1.68 8.95 2.59
CA SER A 26 1.98 10.38 2.73
C SER A 26 1.16 11.03 3.84
N LEU A 27 -0.12 10.65 3.97
CA LEU A 27 -0.96 11.16 5.05
C LEU A 27 -0.47 10.69 6.42
N GLN A 28 -0.12 9.41 6.56
CA GLN A 28 0.42 8.88 7.82
C GLN A 28 1.70 9.63 8.24
N LEU A 29 2.61 9.87 7.29
CA LEU A 29 3.84 10.63 7.54
C LEU A 29 3.54 12.09 7.94
N ALA A 30 2.56 12.73 7.28
CA ALA A 30 2.12 14.08 7.65
C ALA A 30 1.51 14.14 9.06
N MET A 31 0.92 13.04 9.53
CA MET A 31 0.41 12.89 10.90
C MET A 31 1.50 12.54 11.93
N GLY A 32 2.78 12.52 11.53
CA GLY A 32 3.90 12.23 12.41
C GLY A 32 4.18 10.74 12.63
N ALA A 33 3.65 9.86 11.78
CA ALA A 33 4.00 8.44 11.82
C ALA A 33 5.50 8.25 11.51
N PRO A 34 6.17 7.30 12.18
CA PRO A 34 7.57 7.02 11.91
C PRO A 34 7.75 6.40 10.52
N PRO A 35 8.80 6.80 9.78
CA PRO A 35 9.18 6.16 8.54
C PRO A 35 9.82 4.79 8.79
N PHE A 36 9.61 3.85 7.87
CA PHE A 36 10.20 2.51 7.90
C PHE A 36 11.57 2.45 7.22
N VAL A 37 11.91 3.47 6.44
CA VAL A 37 13.15 3.57 5.67
C VAL A 37 14.02 4.69 6.24
N ALA A 38 15.35 4.53 6.15
CA ALA A 38 16.31 5.55 6.55
C ALA A 38 16.21 6.76 5.60
N ILE A 39 15.50 7.80 6.04
CA ILE A 39 15.36 9.03 5.25
C ILE A 39 16.64 9.86 5.40
N GLU A 40 17.23 10.26 4.26
CA GLU A 40 18.17 11.37 4.22
C GLU A 40 17.46 12.64 4.70
N LYS A 41 18.03 13.35 5.69
CA LYS A 41 17.39 14.51 6.37
C LYS A 41 16.93 15.64 5.43
N SER A 42 17.39 15.63 4.17
CA SER A 42 17.03 16.57 3.11
C SER A 42 15.65 16.31 2.50
N LEU A 43 15.13 15.09 2.57
CA LEU A 43 13.80 14.73 2.07
C LEU A 43 12.76 14.99 3.17
N ARG A 44 12.13 16.16 3.13
CA ARG A 44 11.03 16.53 4.03
C ARG A 44 9.64 16.30 3.45
N ASP A 45 9.54 16.07 2.14
CA ASP A 45 8.25 15.91 1.48
C ASP A 45 7.65 14.52 1.78
N PRO A 46 6.46 14.45 2.42
CA PRO A 46 5.83 13.19 2.79
C PRO A 46 5.55 12.27 1.59
N ILE A 47 5.25 12.86 0.43
CA ILE A 47 4.99 12.14 -0.82
C ILE A 47 6.27 11.47 -1.34
N ALA A 48 7.40 12.18 -1.27
CA ALA A 48 8.68 11.66 -1.73
C ALA A 48 9.16 10.52 -0.82
N ILE A 49 9.00 10.68 0.49
CA ILE A 49 9.29 9.64 1.49
C ILE A 49 8.41 8.41 1.24
N ALA A 50 7.09 8.58 1.11
CA ALA A 50 6.16 7.49 0.85
C ALA A 50 6.46 6.75 -0.47
N SER A 51 6.96 7.46 -1.49
CA SER A 51 7.35 6.86 -2.76
C SER A 51 8.61 6.01 -2.61
N ALA A 52 9.61 6.51 -1.88
CA ALA A 52 10.83 5.76 -1.58
C ALA A 52 10.55 4.51 -0.73
N GLU A 53 9.70 4.61 0.29
CA GLU A 53 9.29 3.47 1.12
C GLU A 53 8.58 2.37 0.33
N LEU A 54 7.77 2.77 -0.66
CA LEU A 54 7.08 1.84 -1.54
C LEU A 54 8.05 1.13 -2.50
N ASP A 55 9.04 1.85 -3.01
CA ASP A 55 10.05 1.29 -3.93
C ASP A 55 11.03 0.35 -3.19
N GLU A 56 11.32 0.59 -1.90
CA GLU A 56 12.07 -0.35 -1.05
C GLU A 56 11.25 -1.56 -0.56
N GLY A 57 9.93 -1.54 -0.73
CA GLY A 57 9.05 -2.64 -0.30
C GLY A 57 8.91 -2.78 1.22
N GLY A 58 9.24 -1.73 1.98
CA GLY A 58 9.17 -1.75 3.46
C GLY A 58 7.77 -1.63 4.04
N LEU A 59 6.75 -1.34 3.20
CA LEU A 59 5.38 -1.12 3.64
C LEU A 59 4.58 -2.43 3.69
N PRO A 60 4.07 -2.85 4.87
CA PRO A 60 3.20 -4.02 4.98
C PRO A 60 1.77 -3.68 4.55
N VAL A 61 1.54 -3.54 3.23
CA VAL A 61 0.23 -3.19 2.65
C VAL A 61 -0.36 -4.37 1.88
N SER A 62 -1.65 -4.64 2.09
CA SER A 62 -2.41 -5.64 1.32
C SER A 62 -3.41 -4.96 0.40
N ILE A 63 -3.50 -5.39 -0.86
CA ILE A 63 -4.41 -4.83 -1.85
C ILE A 63 -5.53 -5.82 -2.12
N ARG A 64 -6.75 -5.43 -1.81
CA ARG A 64 -7.96 -6.20 -2.13
C ARG A 64 -8.54 -5.70 -3.45
N ARG A 65 -8.57 -6.58 -4.44
CA ARG A 65 -9.22 -6.35 -5.74
C ARG A 65 -10.56 -7.06 -5.76
N THR A 66 -11.64 -6.34 -6.08
CA THR A 66 -12.98 -6.91 -6.21
C THR A 66 -13.36 -7.02 -7.68
N LEU A 67 -13.91 -8.17 -8.07
CA LEU A 67 -14.53 -8.34 -9.38
C LEU A 67 -15.99 -7.87 -9.30
N PRO A 68 -16.54 -7.25 -10.35
CA PRO A 68 -17.93 -6.81 -10.37
C PRO A 68 -18.94 -7.97 -10.26
N ASN A 69 -18.51 -9.20 -10.58
CA ASN A 69 -19.40 -10.35 -10.76
C ASN A 69 -19.43 -11.27 -9.52
N ASN A 70 -18.61 -11.00 -8.50
CA ASN A 70 -18.58 -11.76 -7.26
C ASN A 70 -18.06 -10.87 -6.14
N PRO A 71 -18.92 -10.32 -5.25
CA PRO A 71 -18.45 -9.63 -4.07
C PRO A 71 -17.63 -10.62 -3.22
N SER A 72 -16.43 -10.22 -2.80
CA SER A 72 -15.56 -11.04 -1.95
C SER A 72 -16.35 -11.75 -0.85
N PRO A 73 -16.12 -13.05 -0.61
CA PRO A 73 -16.80 -13.80 0.44
C PRO A 73 -16.22 -13.39 1.80
N GLU A 74 -16.51 -12.17 2.25
CA GLU A 74 -16.16 -11.67 3.58
C GLU A 74 -17.39 -11.03 4.23
N GLY A 75 -18.52 -11.70 4.09
CA GLY A 75 -19.80 -11.34 4.71
C GLY A 75 -20.43 -12.49 5.50
N SER A 76 -19.66 -13.50 5.94
CA SER A 76 -20.23 -14.58 6.75
C SER A 76 -19.35 -14.92 7.94
N ARG A 77 -19.92 -14.69 9.15
CA ARG A 77 -19.52 -15.18 10.49
C ARG A 77 -18.43 -14.34 11.18
N ARG A 78 -18.60 -13.82 12.40
CA ARG A 78 -19.57 -14.01 13.50
C ARG A 78 -19.81 -12.64 14.19
N ARG A 79 -21.03 -12.29 14.60
CA ARG A 79 -21.53 -12.43 15.98
C ARG A 79 -20.45 -12.30 17.05
#